data_AF-A0A2C9WZQ1-F1
#
_entry.id   AF-A0A2C9WZQ1-F1
#
_cell.length_a   1.000
_cell.length_b   1.000
_cell.length_c   1.000
_cell.angle_alpha   90.00
_cell.angle_beta   90.00
_cell.angle_gamma   90.00
#
_symmetry.space_group_name_H-M   'P 1'
#
loop_
_entity.id
_entity.type
_entity.pdbx_description
1 polymer ?
#
loop_
_entity_poly.entity_id
_entity_poly.type
_entity_poly.pdbx_seq_one_letter_code
_entity_poly.pdbx_strand_id
1 'polypeptide(L)'
;MKKHGPDLTNKPRHLVPCPACNGHGQRRGVFYDIDCDACGAAGFVDGATGLALEQRDAVVQLRMWVKRLLEEQRRQASRLAREENNRKGAGGAHFRGD
;
A
#
# COMPACT_ATOMS: atom_id res chain seq x y z
N MET A 1 16.10 -33.11 6.16
CA MET A 1 15.17 -32.15 5.51
C MET A 1 14.48 -31.32 6.58
N LYS A 2 14.81 -30.03 6.72
CA LYS A 2 14.03 -29.12 7.56
C LYS A 2 12.69 -28.88 6.85
N LYS A 3 11.61 -29.45 7.36
CA LYS A 3 10.25 -29.12 6.92
C LYS A 3 9.98 -27.70 7.40
N HIS A 4 10.02 -26.73 6.49
CA HIS A 4 9.51 -25.40 6.78
C HIS A 4 8.03 -25.57 7.14
N GLY A 5 7.65 -25.13 8.34
CA GLY A 5 6.24 -25.08 8.73
C GLY A 5 5.44 -24.25 7.72
N PRO A 6 4.11 -24.38 7.69
CA PRO A 6 3.28 -23.55 6.82
C PRO A 6 3.62 -22.09 7.09
N ASP A 7 3.76 -21.30 6.02
CA ASP A 7 4.06 -19.88 6.13
C ASP A 7 2.86 -19.19 6.77
N LEU A 8 2.94 -18.96 8.09
CA LEU A 8 1.87 -18.34 8.89
C LEU A 8 1.77 -16.82 8.63
N THR A 9 2.55 -16.29 7.69
CA THR A 9 2.57 -14.87 7.36
C THR A 9 1.57 -14.59 6.25
N ASN A 10 0.57 -13.75 6.51
CA ASN A 10 -0.28 -13.19 5.45
C ASN A 10 0.62 -12.40 4.49
N LYS A 11 0.83 -12.93 3.28
CA LYS A 11 1.57 -12.25 2.22
C LYS A 11 0.68 -11.22 1.51
N PRO A 12 1.28 -10.13 0.98
CA PRO A 12 0.56 -9.26 0.06
C PRO A 12 0.06 -10.10 -1.12
N ARG A 13 -1.22 -9.99 -1.43
CA ARG A 13 -1.78 -10.62 -2.63
C ARG A 13 -1.32 -9.83 -3.85
N HIS A 14 -1.24 -10.49 -5.00
CA HIS A 14 -1.08 -9.81 -6.27
C HIS A 14 -2.42 -9.14 -6.60
N LEU A 15 -2.46 -7.80 -6.53
CA LEU A 15 -3.65 -7.01 -6.81
C LEU A 15 -3.45 -6.23 -8.10
N VAL A 16 -4.49 -6.18 -8.93
CA VAL A 16 -4.52 -5.37 -10.15
C VAL A 16 -5.69 -4.39 -10.11
N PRO A 17 -5.59 -3.21 -10.75
CA PRO A 17 -6.72 -2.29 -10.87
C PRO A 17 -7.92 -3.00 -11.48
N CYS A 18 -9.11 -2.78 -10.90
CA CYS A 18 -10.33 -3.36 -11.42
C CYS A 18 -10.62 -2.78 -12.82
N PRO A 19 -10.76 -3.62 -13.87
CA PRO A 19 -10.99 -3.14 -15.23
C PRO A 19 -12.38 -2.50 -15.41
N ALA A 20 -13.35 -2.88 -14.58
CA ALA A 20 -14.72 -2.35 -14.67
C ALA A 20 -14.85 -0.90 -14.16
N CYS A 21 -13.95 -0.47 -13.26
CA CYS A 21 -13.96 0.88 -12.70
C CYS A 21 -12.59 1.59 -12.79
N ASN A 22 -11.65 1.06 -13.57
CA ASN A 22 -10.30 1.62 -13.76
C ASN A 22 -9.56 1.95 -12.45
N GLY A 23 -9.75 1.13 -11.41
CA GLY A 23 -9.11 1.38 -10.12
C GLY A 23 -9.89 2.29 -9.16
N HIS A 24 -10.99 2.90 -9.58
CA HIS A 24 -11.67 3.91 -8.77
C HIS A 24 -12.49 3.32 -7.60
N GLY A 25 -12.91 2.07 -7.68
CA GLY A 25 -13.82 1.44 -6.70
C GLY A 25 -15.28 1.86 -6.86
N GLN A 26 -15.54 2.89 -7.66
CA GLN A 26 -16.86 3.43 -7.94
C GLN A 26 -17.01 3.72 -9.43
N ARG A 27 -18.24 3.72 -9.92
CA ARG A 27 -18.62 4.03 -11.30
C ARG A 27 -19.58 5.21 -11.29
N ARG A 28 -19.54 6.04 -12.34
CA ARG A 28 -20.44 7.18 -12.46
C ARG A 28 -21.86 6.69 -12.73
N GLY A 29 -22.78 6.93 -11.80
CA GLY A 29 -24.20 6.74 -12.00
C GLY A 29 -24.86 7.98 -12.62
N VAL A 30 -26.18 7.92 -12.78
CA VAL A 30 -26.97 9.03 -13.38
C VAL A 30 -27.05 10.23 -12.43
N PHE A 31 -27.12 9.99 -11.12
CA PHE A 31 -27.30 11.03 -10.11
C PHE A 31 -26.15 11.09 -9.08
N TYR A 32 -25.47 9.98 -8.84
CA TYR A 32 -24.36 9.85 -7.89
C TYR A 32 -23.43 8.73 -8.33
N ASP A 33 -22.22 8.69 -7.77
CA ASP A 33 -21.29 7.59 -7.98
C ASP A 33 -21.78 6.34 -7.24
N ILE A 34 -21.80 5.21 -7.94
CA ILE A 34 -22.23 3.92 -7.41
C ILE A 34 -21.01 3.03 -7.16
N ASP A 35 -21.08 2.19 -6.14
CA ASP A 35 -20.04 1.21 -5.87
C ASP A 35 -19.84 0.28 -7.07
N CYS A 36 -18.58 -0.06 -7.33
CA CYS A 36 -18.26 -1.04 -8.36
C CYS A 36 -18.43 -2.45 -7.79
N ASP A 37 -19.54 -3.11 -8.15
CA ASP A 37 -19.85 -4.49 -7.71
C ASP A 37 -18.75 -5.49 -8.11
N ALA A 38 -18.12 -5.29 -9.28
CA ALA A 38 -17.10 -6.19 -9.81
C ALA A 38 -15.85 -6.29 -8.93
N CYS A 39 -15.58 -5.27 -8.10
CA CYS A 39 -14.49 -5.30 -7.13
C CYS A 39 -14.94 -5.10 -5.68
N GLY A 40 -16.26 -5.14 -5.41
CA GLY A 40 -16.80 -4.88 -4.07
C GLY A 40 -16.36 -3.53 -3.51
N ALA A 41 -16.40 -2.48 -4.34
CA ALA A 41 -15.94 -1.13 -4.03
C ALA A 41 -14.44 -0.95 -3.73
N ALA A 42 -13.63 -2.01 -3.80
CA ALA A 42 -12.22 -1.93 -3.41
C ALA A 42 -11.34 -1.18 -4.42
N GLY A 43 -11.77 -1.09 -5.69
CA GLY A 43 -10.95 -0.57 -6.79
C GLY A 43 -9.93 -1.57 -7.34
N PHE A 44 -9.70 -2.70 -6.67
CA PHE A 44 -8.75 -3.73 -7.08
C PHE A 44 -9.40 -5.11 -7.08
N VAL A 45 -8.87 -6.00 -7.91
CA VAL A 45 -9.25 -7.42 -7.96
C VAL A 45 -8.02 -8.30 -7.74
N ASP A 46 -8.23 -9.56 -7.39
CA ASP A 46 -7.13 -10.53 -7.33
C ASP A 46 -6.54 -10.69 -8.74
N GLY A 47 -5.23 -10.50 -8.87
CA GLY A 47 -4.57 -10.48 -10.16
C GLY A 47 -4.41 -11.86 -10.80
N ALA A 48 -4.67 -12.95 -10.09
CA ALA A 48 -4.67 -14.30 -10.66
C ALA A 48 -6.08 -14.70 -11.14
N THR A 49 -7.13 -14.36 -10.40
CA THR A 49 -8.50 -14.77 -10.73
C THR A 49 -9.31 -13.69 -11.46
N GLY A 50 -8.91 -12.43 -11.35
CA GLY A 50 -9.69 -11.28 -11.82
C GLY A 50 -10.95 -11.00 -11.00
N LEU A 51 -11.17 -11.70 -9.89
CA LEU A 51 -12.37 -11.58 -9.06
C LEU A 51 -12.16 -10.60 -7.90
N ALA A 52 -13.27 -10.07 -7.39
CA ALA A 52 -13.29 -9.32 -6.14
C ALA A 52 -12.65 -10.13 -5.01
N LEU A 53 -11.96 -9.44 -4.10
CA LEU A 53 -11.43 -10.08 -2.91
C LEU A 53 -12.57 -10.42 -1.95
N GLU A 54 -12.44 -11.56 -1.28
CA GLU A 54 -13.22 -11.84 -0.08
C GLU A 54 -13.02 -10.73 0.95
N GLN A 55 -14.08 -10.37 1.69
CA GLN A 55 -14.06 -9.21 2.58
C GLN A 55 -12.92 -9.29 3.61
N ARG A 56 -12.69 -10.46 4.20
CA ARG A 56 -11.57 -10.68 5.13
C ARG A 56 -10.22 -10.41 4.46
N ASP A 57 -10.05 -10.86 3.23
CA ASP A 57 -8.80 -10.68 2.50
C ASP A 57 -8.59 -9.22 2.09
N ALA A 58 -9.64 -8.53 1.66
CA ALA A 58 -9.61 -7.08 1.41
C ALA A 58 -9.17 -6.31 2.66
N VAL A 59 -9.73 -6.61 3.84
CA VAL A 59 -9.34 -5.98 5.12
C VAL A 59 -7.88 -6.27 5.46
N VAL A 60 -7.41 -7.51 5.26
CA VAL A 60 -6.01 -7.87 5.49
C VAL A 60 -5.08 -7.07 4.57
N GLN A 61 -5.39 -6.98 3.28
CA GLN A 61 -4.59 -6.21 2.32
C GLN A 61 -4.58 -4.71 2.68
N LEU A 62 -5.74 -4.14 3.02
CA LEU A 62 -5.85 -2.74 3.44
C LEU A 62 -5.00 -2.45 4.67
N ARG A 63 -5.07 -3.30 5.71
CA ARG A 63 -4.24 -3.17 6.91
C ARG A 63 -2.74 -3.18 6.58
N MET A 64 -2.32 -4.06 5.67
CA MET A 64 -0.92 -4.15 5.24
C MET A 64 -0.47 -2.88 4.49
N TRP A 65 -1.30 -2.36 3.58
CA TRP A 65 -1.04 -1.11 2.88
C TRP A 65 -0.96 0.10 3.81
N VAL A 66 -1.92 0.25 4.74
CA VAL A 66 -1.91 1.34 5.73
C VAL A 66 -0.64 1.27 6.59
N LYS A 67 -0.28 0.07 7.08
CA LYS A 67 0.95 -0.11 7.85
C LYS A 67 2.19 0.34 7.06
N ARG A 68 2.30 -0.07 5.80
CA ARG A 68 3.41 0.30 4.92
C ARG A 68 3.47 1.81 4.68
N LEU A 69 2.33 2.44 4.40
CA LEU A 69 2.25 3.90 4.20
C LEU A 69 2.71 4.67 5.44
N LEU A 70 2.26 4.25 6.63
CA LEU A 70 2.69 4.87 7.89
C LEU A 70 4.18 4.71 8.14
N GLU A 71 4.76 3.54 7.84
CA GLU A 71 6.21 3.31 7.94
C GLU A 71 6.99 4.16 6.93
N GLU A 72 6.51 4.30 5.70
CA GLU A 72 7.11 5.17 4.68
C GLU A 72 7.07 6.64 5.09
N GLN A 73 5.93 7.12 5.61
CA GLN A 73 5.79 8.48 6.15
C GLN A 73 6.77 8.75 7.29
N ARG A 74 6.90 7.83 8.25
CA ARG A 74 7.88 7.96 9.35
C ARG A 74 9.31 8.00 8.83
N ARG A 75 9.65 7.15 7.85
CA ARG A 75 10.98 7.16 7.21
C ARG A 75 11.25 8.48 6.48
N GLN A 76 10.27 9.03 5.78
CA GLN A 76 10.41 10.33 5.10
C GLN A 76 10.62 11.47 6.11
N ALA A 77 9.81 11.53 7.17
CA ALA A 77 9.97 12.52 8.23
C ALA A 77 11.36 12.45 8.90
N SER A 78 11.84 11.23 9.20
CA SER A 78 13.18 11.03 9.75
C SER A 78 14.29 11.48 8.77
N ARG A 79 14.14 11.22 7.47
CA ARG A 79 15.08 11.69 6.45
C ARG A 79 15.13 13.21 6.38
N LEU A 80 13.97 13.87 6.33
CA LEU A 80 13.88 15.34 6.29
C LEU A 80 14.49 15.97 7.55
N ALA A 81 14.20 15.43 8.73
CA ALA A 81 14.78 15.91 9.99
C ALA A 81 16.32 15.77 10.01
N ARG A 82 16.84 14.66 9.47
CA ARG A 82 18.30 14.46 9.34
C ARG A 82 18.92 15.43 8.34
N GLU A 83 18.28 15.66 7.20
CA GLU A 83 18.72 16.62 6.19
C GLU A 83 18.72 18.06 6.73
N GLU A 84 17.70 18.44 7.50
CA GLU A 84 17.61 19.75 8.15
C GLU A 84 18.69 19.93 9.22
N ASN A 85 18.92 18.92 10.07
CA ASN A 85 19.97 18.96 11.09
C ASN A 85 21.36 19.10 10.44
N ASN A 86 21.61 18.36 9.35
CA ASN A 86 22.85 18.46 8.58
C ASN A 86 23.05 19.84 7.93
N ARG A 87 22.00 20.64 7.73
CA ARG A 87 22.10 22.03 7.23
C ARG A 87 22.35 23.07 8.33
N LYS A 88 22.02 22.75 9.59
CA LYS A 88 22.14 23.67 10.75
C LYS A 88 23.47 23.53 11.50
N GLY A 89 24.31 22.55 11.15
CA GLY A 89 25.67 22.44 11.67
C GLY A 89 26.55 23.61 11.26
N ALA A 90 27.36 24.13 12.19
CA ALA A 90 28.26 25.26 11.96
C ALA A 90 29.27 24.93 10.84
N GLY A 91 29.08 25.52 9.66
CA GLY A 91 30.09 25.57 8.61
C GLY A 91 29.83 24.83 7.30
N GLY A 92 28.63 24.25 7.07
CA GLY A 92 28.28 23.72 5.73
C GLY A 92 29.22 22.65 5.15
N ALA A 93 30.07 22.03 5.98
CA ALA A 93 31.01 21.01 5.57
C ALA A 93 30.36 19.63 5.72
N HIS A 94 30.21 18.92 4.61
CA HIS A 94 29.74 17.53 4.60
C HIS A 94 30.78 16.63 5.29
N PHE A 95 30.45 16.08 6.46
CA PHE A 95 31.24 15.01 7.06
C PHE A 95 31.00 13.71 6.28
N ARG A 96 31.91 13.37 5.37
CA ARG A 96 32.05 12.03 4.78
C ARG A 96 33.08 11.32 5.67
N GLY A 97 32.63 10.40 6.52
CA GLY A 97 33.54 9.54 7.27
C GLY A 97 34.20 8.55 6.31
N ASP A 98 35.54 8.54 6.31
CA ASP A 98 36.40 7.41 5.93
C ASP A 98 36.39 6.40 7.10
#